data_AF-A0A398DDP0-F1
#
_entry.id   AF-A0A398DDP0-F1
#
_cell.length_a   1.000
_cell.length_b   1.000
_cell.length_c   1.000
_cell.angle_alpha   90.00
_cell.angle_beta   90.00
_cell.angle_gamma   90.00
#
_symmetry.space_group_name_H-M   'P 1'
#
loop_
_entity.id
_entity.type
_entity.pdbx_description
1 polymer ?
#
loop_
_entity_poly.entity_id
_entity_poly.type
_entity_poly.pdbx_seq_one_letter_code
_entity_poly.pdbx_strand_id
1 'polypeptide(L)'
;MISQDTSVILPGPWPHPPVFPYLETRLVAALYHVTILPTISEEALLTVAISQALANDLNTCLVLAPDRCFYLMNGQCRPASDIPTNGMLMTGILKLSRRVSAWTATDATYATRVAILAESISSHPVTGALMGDLTMGARPATAEDLLRLSGLNTEAPGVPKGLALCPVCHEYRGECLDPSPVFQAQVLTMHCLCDNRNRCARCGGRLSKRKLNANYYNSADGNIWHVPGFEALGHHCVPGDAMVS
;
A
#
# COMPACT_ATOMS: atom_id res chain seq x y z
N MET A 1 29.89 -9.43 -10.03
CA MET A 1 30.40 -8.07 -9.82
C MET A 1 29.23 -7.12 -9.97
N ILE A 2 28.59 -6.75 -8.85
CA ILE A 2 27.54 -5.74 -8.83
C ILE A 2 28.24 -4.42 -8.50
N SER A 3 28.07 -3.42 -9.37
CA SER A 3 28.64 -2.08 -9.20
C SER A 3 28.24 -1.52 -7.83
N GLN A 4 29.23 -1.09 -7.05
CA GLN A 4 29.06 -0.60 -5.67
C GLN A 4 28.59 0.86 -5.56
N ASP A 5 28.33 1.54 -6.68
CA ASP A 5 28.00 2.97 -6.66
C ASP A 5 26.63 3.28 -7.27
N THR A 6 25.57 2.64 -6.77
CA THR A 6 24.21 3.17 -6.92
C THR A 6 23.78 3.71 -5.57
N SER A 7 24.18 4.94 -5.25
CA SER A 7 23.63 5.66 -4.11
C SER A 7 22.15 5.89 -4.35
N VAL A 8 21.30 5.15 -3.64
CA VAL A 8 19.85 5.36 -3.63
C VAL A 8 19.60 6.65 -2.86
N ILE A 9 19.33 7.73 -3.59
CA ILE A 9 18.84 8.97 -2.99
C ILE A 9 17.37 8.70 -2.65
N LEU A 10 17.09 8.38 -1.39
CA LEU A 10 15.75 8.58 -0.86
C LEU A 10 15.48 10.09 -0.94
N PRO A 11 14.40 10.54 -1.60
CA PRO A 11 14.06 11.94 -1.57
C PRO A 11 13.97 12.36 -0.10
N GLY A 12 14.65 13.45 0.26
CA GLY A 12 14.63 14.00 1.62
C GLY A 12 13.20 14.24 2.11
N PRO A 13 12.99 14.54 3.40
CA PRO A 13 11.66 14.66 3.96
C PRO A 13 10.82 15.64 3.15
N TRP A 14 9.71 15.15 2.60
CA TRP A 14 8.80 15.99 1.84
C TRP A 14 8.05 16.89 2.82
N PRO A 15 7.99 18.21 2.58
CA PRO A 15 7.16 19.08 3.41
C PRO A 15 5.70 18.65 3.23
N HIS A 16 5.01 18.45 4.36
CA HIS A 16 3.59 18.19 4.35
C HIS A 16 2.82 19.33 3.69
N PRO A 17 1.74 19.04 2.96
CA PRO A 17 0.95 20.08 2.33
C PRO A 17 0.42 21.04 3.42
N PRO A 18 0.47 22.37 3.19
CA PRO A 18 0.05 23.37 4.18
C PRO A 18 -1.49 23.49 4.26
N VAL A 19 -2.22 22.44 3.91
CA VAL A 19 -3.68 22.41 3.83
C VAL A 19 -4.23 21.21 4.58
N PHE A 20 -5.30 21.42 5.33
CA PHE A 20 -5.94 20.41 6.17
C PHE A 20 -7.47 20.44 5.98
N PRO A 21 -8.21 19.38 6.33
CA PRO A 21 -7.73 18.02 6.62
C PRO A 21 -7.41 17.21 5.35
N TYR A 22 -6.58 16.17 5.49
CA TYR A 22 -6.28 15.22 4.41
C TYR A 22 -6.01 13.80 4.92
N LEU A 23 -6.12 12.83 4.00
CA LEU A 23 -5.59 11.48 4.18
C LEU A 23 -4.23 11.36 3.50
N GLU A 24 -3.30 10.72 4.17
CA GLU A 24 -2.03 10.27 3.61
C GLU A 24 -1.99 8.74 3.66
N THR A 25 -2.00 8.09 2.50
CA THR A 25 -2.03 6.63 2.37
C THR A 25 -0.71 6.13 1.83
N ARG A 26 -0.02 5.29 2.59
CA ARG A 26 1.25 4.69 2.18
C ARG A 26 1.01 3.67 1.07
N LEU A 27 1.53 3.94 -0.13
CA LEU A 27 1.55 2.97 -1.22
C LEU A 27 2.76 2.06 -1.07
N VAL A 28 3.96 2.63 -0.96
CA VAL A 28 5.21 1.95 -0.60
C VAL A 28 5.99 2.83 0.39
N ALA A 29 7.12 2.35 0.94
CA ALA A 29 7.92 3.14 1.88
C ALA A 29 8.29 4.55 1.37
N ALA A 30 8.59 4.64 0.06
CA ALA A 30 9.02 5.87 -0.59
C ALA A 30 7.90 6.66 -1.30
N LEU A 31 6.62 6.22 -1.22
CA LEU A 31 5.52 6.85 -1.96
C LEU A 31 4.21 6.83 -1.18
N TYR A 32 3.64 8.02 -1.00
CA TYR A 32 2.40 8.27 -0.27
C TYR A 32 1.40 8.97 -1.19
N HIS A 33 0.15 8.54 -1.12
CA HIS A 33 -0.97 9.19 -1.79
C HIS A 33 -1.69 10.12 -0.81
N VAL A 34 -1.81 11.40 -1.19
CA VAL A 34 -2.48 12.43 -0.42
C VAL A 34 -3.85 12.71 -1.03
N THR A 35 -4.88 12.71 -0.19
CA THR A 35 -6.26 13.04 -0.56
C THR A 35 -6.81 14.12 0.37
N ILE A 36 -7.09 15.31 -0.17
CA ILE A 36 -7.78 16.37 0.59
C ILE A 36 -9.17 15.88 1.00
N LEU A 37 -9.55 16.16 2.25
CA LEU A 37 -10.86 15.85 2.80
C LEU A 37 -11.71 17.13 2.93
N PRO A 38 -13.04 17.01 2.90
CA PRO A 38 -13.93 18.14 3.19
C PRO A 38 -13.77 18.61 4.64
N THR A 39 -14.13 19.86 4.91
CA THR A 39 -14.13 20.43 6.25
C THR A 39 -15.42 20.02 6.97
N ILE A 40 -15.35 18.91 7.71
CA ILE A 40 -16.46 18.34 8.49
C ILE A 40 -15.98 18.03 9.91
N SER A 41 -16.88 17.54 10.77
CA SER A 41 -16.49 17.17 12.14
C SER A 41 -15.40 16.09 12.16
N GLU A 42 -14.57 16.11 13.20
CA GLU A 42 -13.48 15.14 13.36
C GLU A 42 -13.97 13.70 13.41
N GLU A 43 -15.09 13.44 14.10
CA GLU A 43 -15.73 12.12 14.13
C GLU A 43 -16.11 11.63 12.72
N ALA A 44 -16.63 12.53 11.88
CA ALA A 44 -16.94 12.21 10.50
C ALA A 44 -15.67 11.99 9.68
N LEU A 45 -14.61 12.78 9.88
CA LEU A 45 -13.30 12.58 9.25
C LEU A 45 -12.68 11.22 9.62
N LEU A 46 -12.75 10.82 10.89
CA LEU A 46 -12.30 9.51 11.36
C LEU A 46 -13.09 8.39 10.69
N THR A 47 -14.40 8.52 10.59
CA THR A 47 -15.25 7.55 9.89
C THR A 47 -14.83 7.41 8.42
N VAL A 48 -14.53 8.53 7.75
CA VAL A 48 -14.01 8.54 6.37
C VAL A 48 -12.66 7.83 6.29
N ALA A 49 -11.73 8.16 7.19
CA ALA A 49 -10.39 7.58 7.22
C ALA A 49 -10.43 6.06 7.44
N ILE A 50 -11.23 5.59 8.40
CA ILE A 50 -11.44 4.17 8.69
C ILE A 50 -12.01 3.46 7.47
N SER A 51 -13.07 4.03 6.87
CA SER A 51 -13.68 3.45 5.68
C SER A 51 -12.70 3.36 4.51
N GLN A 52 -11.86 4.38 4.32
CA GLN A 52 -10.84 4.38 3.27
C GLN A 52 -9.76 3.33 3.54
N ALA A 53 -9.21 3.28 4.76
CA ALA A 53 -8.17 2.33 5.13
C ALA A 53 -8.66 0.87 5.01
N LEU A 54 -9.89 0.60 5.45
CA LEU A 54 -10.50 -0.73 5.35
C LEU A 54 -10.80 -1.14 3.91
N ALA A 55 -11.32 -0.23 3.08
CA ALA A 55 -11.60 -0.53 1.68
C ALA A 55 -10.30 -0.83 0.92
N ASN A 56 -9.28 -0.01 1.14
CA ASN A 56 -8.04 -0.09 0.40
C ASN A 56 -7.10 -1.16 0.95
N ASP A 57 -7.26 -1.59 2.21
CA ASP A 57 -6.35 -2.46 2.95
C ASP A 57 -4.90 -1.92 2.90
N LEU A 58 -4.76 -0.61 3.14
CA LEU A 58 -3.50 0.14 3.13
C LEU A 58 -3.36 0.96 4.41
N ASN A 59 -2.12 1.18 4.84
CA ASN A 59 -1.82 2.04 5.98
C ASN A 59 -2.14 3.49 5.62
N THR A 60 -3.00 4.13 6.39
CA THR A 60 -3.47 5.49 6.15
C THR A 60 -3.29 6.33 7.40
N CYS A 61 -2.90 7.58 7.24
CA CYS A 61 -2.85 8.59 8.28
C CYS A 61 -3.92 9.64 7.97
N LEU A 62 -4.78 9.96 8.94
CA LEU A 62 -5.67 11.13 8.88
C LEU A 62 -4.94 12.30 9.51
N VAL A 63 -4.69 13.35 8.74
CA VAL A 63 -3.98 14.54 9.20
C VAL A 63 -4.97 15.69 9.36
N LEU A 64 -5.02 16.25 10.57
CA LEU A 64 -5.95 17.31 10.95
C LEU A 64 -5.26 18.65 11.13
N ALA A 65 -4.01 18.64 11.58
CA ALA A 65 -3.16 19.80 11.80
C ALA A 65 -1.67 19.37 11.76
N PRO A 66 -0.70 20.31 11.78
CA PRO A 66 0.73 19.98 11.73
C PRO A 66 1.22 19.03 12.82
N ASP A 67 0.59 19.04 13.99
CA ASP A 67 0.93 18.27 15.19
C ASP A 67 -0.20 17.33 15.63
N ARG A 68 -1.18 17.08 14.76
CA ARG A 68 -2.36 16.27 15.10
C ARG A 68 -2.79 15.37 13.96
N CYS A 69 -2.62 14.07 14.16
CA CYS A 69 -3.01 13.05 13.20
C CYS A 69 -3.50 11.76 13.88
N PHE A 70 -4.07 10.86 13.09
CA PHE A 70 -4.47 9.53 13.50
C PHE A 70 -3.93 8.49 12.51
N TYR A 71 -3.17 7.52 13.01
CA TYR A 71 -2.70 6.38 12.23
C TYR A 71 -3.74 5.28 12.20
N LEU A 72 -4.05 4.79 11.00
CA LEU A 72 -4.90 3.65 10.72
C LEU A 72 -4.05 2.53 10.12
N MET A 73 -3.70 1.57 10.97
CA MET A 73 -2.83 0.44 10.61
C MET A 73 -3.40 -0.85 11.18
N ASN A 74 -3.48 -1.90 10.37
CA ASN A 74 -3.96 -3.23 10.78
C ASN A 74 -5.32 -3.18 11.50
N GLY A 75 -6.23 -2.31 11.05
CA GLY A 75 -7.55 -2.11 11.66
C GLY A 75 -7.55 -1.35 12.99
N GLN A 76 -6.40 -0.88 13.47
CA GLN A 76 -6.28 -0.07 14.68
C GLN A 76 -6.17 1.42 14.32
N CYS A 77 -6.86 2.27 15.09
CA CYS A 77 -6.76 3.72 15.01
C CYS A 77 -6.01 4.24 16.24
N ARG A 78 -4.96 5.04 16.05
CA ARG A 78 -4.15 5.60 17.15
C ARG A 78 -3.86 7.08 16.92
N PRO A 79 -4.09 7.96 17.90
CA PRO A 79 -3.67 9.35 17.81
C PRO A 79 -2.14 9.45 17.79
N ALA A 80 -1.61 10.44 17.07
CA ALA A 80 -0.19 10.75 17.02
C ALA A 80 0.02 12.25 16.74
N SER A 81 1.26 12.71 16.96
CA SER A 81 1.68 14.10 16.74
C SER A 81 2.65 14.27 15.58
N ASP A 82 3.11 13.17 15.00
CA ASP A 82 4.08 13.13 13.91
C ASP A 82 3.44 12.57 12.65
N ILE A 83 3.53 13.33 11.55
CA ILE A 83 3.02 12.94 10.24
C ILE A 83 4.17 12.26 9.46
N PRO A 84 3.94 11.16 8.70
CA PRO A 84 5.02 10.49 7.97
C PRO A 84 5.71 11.42 6.96
N THR A 85 7.02 11.66 7.07
CA THR A 85 7.73 12.61 6.17
C THR A 85 8.63 11.96 5.13
N ASN A 86 8.85 10.65 5.19
CA ASN A 86 9.99 9.99 4.54
C ASN A 86 9.73 9.49 3.11
N GLY A 87 8.84 10.12 2.35
CA GLY A 87 8.57 9.67 0.98
C GLY A 87 7.93 10.71 0.09
N MET A 88 7.85 10.36 -1.20
CA MET A 88 7.24 11.20 -2.22
C MET A 88 5.75 11.31 -2.00
N LEU A 89 5.21 12.49 -2.27
CA LEU A 89 3.77 12.73 -2.25
C LEU A 89 3.20 12.69 -3.68
N MET A 90 2.04 12.08 -3.83
CA MET A 90 1.24 12.13 -5.05
C MET A 90 -0.24 12.29 -4.72
N THR A 91 -1.08 12.66 -5.69
CA THR A 91 -2.53 12.82 -5.46
C THR A 91 -3.36 12.34 -6.66
N GLY A 92 -4.68 12.36 -6.51
CA GLY A 92 -5.63 12.15 -7.61
C GLY A 92 -5.95 10.70 -7.97
N ILE A 93 -5.14 9.73 -7.55
CA ILE A 93 -5.33 8.31 -7.91
C ILE A 93 -6.30 7.55 -7.01
N LEU A 94 -5.99 7.38 -5.71
CA LEU A 94 -6.94 6.75 -4.79
C LEU A 94 -8.16 7.66 -4.64
N LYS A 95 -9.34 7.10 -4.90
CA LYS A 95 -10.59 7.85 -4.90
C LYS A 95 -11.31 7.66 -3.57
N LEU A 96 -11.82 8.78 -3.03
CA LEU A 96 -12.78 8.76 -1.94
C LEU A 96 -14.08 8.08 -2.38
N SER A 97 -14.78 7.52 -1.40
CA SER A 97 -16.13 6.98 -1.61
C SER A 97 -17.08 8.04 -2.18
N ARG A 98 -18.14 7.59 -2.86
CA ARG A 98 -19.11 8.50 -3.48
C ARG A 98 -19.78 9.42 -2.45
N ARG A 99 -20.09 8.88 -1.27
CA ARG A 99 -20.69 9.64 -0.16
C ARG A 99 -19.80 10.81 0.26
N VAL A 100 -18.50 10.57 0.44
CA VAL A 100 -17.55 11.63 0.82
C VAL A 100 -17.33 12.60 -0.33
N SER A 101 -17.30 12.11 -1.57
CA SER A 101 -17.20 12.96 -2.76
C SER A 101 -18.38 13.95 -2.88
N ALA A 102 -19.56 13.60 -2.35
CA ALA A 102 -20.69 14.53 -2.30
C ALA A 102 -20.43 15.70 -1.31
N TRP A 103 -19.80 15.43 -0.17
CA TRP A 103 -19.44 16.47 0.81
C TRP A 103 -18.36 17.42 0.29
N THR A 104 -17.44 16.94 -0.55
CA THR A 104 -16.42 17.80 -1.15
C THR A 104 -17.01 18.84 -2.10
N ALA A 105 -18.16 18.56 -2.72
CA ALA A 105 -18.85 19.51 -3.60
C ALA A 105 -19.52 20.66 -2.82
N THR A 106 -19.84 20.45 -1.54
CA THR A 106 -20.47 21.45 -0.67
C THR A 106 -19.46 22.28 0.14
N ASP A 107 -18.19 21.87 0.19
CA ASP A 107 -17.14 22.61 0.87
C ASP A 107 -16.52 23.66 -0.06
N ALA A 108 -16.82 24.94 0.19
CA ALA A 108 -16.35 26.07 -0.61
C ALA A 108 -14.81 26.20 -0.66
N THR A 109 -14.09 25.66 0.33
CA THR A 109 -12.62 25.75 0.39
C THR A 109 -11.92 24.58 -0.31
N TYR A 110 -12.65 23.52 -0.63
CA TYR A 110 -12.08 22.26 -1.09
C TYR A 110 -11.27 22.42 -2.37
N ALA A 111 -11.82 23.12 -3.37
CA ALA A 111 -11.14 23.33 -4.65
C ALA A 111 -9.80 24.08 -4.48
N THR A 112 -9.78 25.13 -3.65
CA THR A 112 -8.56 25.89 -3.34
C THR A 112 -7.52 25.02 -2.64
N ARG A 113 -7.93 24.21 -1.64
CA ARG A 113 -7.01 23.30 -0.93
C ARG A 113 -6.43 22.22 -1.85
N VAL A 114 -7.23 21.69 -2.78
CA VAL A 114 -6.75 20.76 -3.82
C VAL A 114 -5.74 21.42 -4.75
N ALA A 115 -5.96 22.68 -5.15
CA ALA A 115 -5.02 23.41 -5.99
C ALA A 115 -3.68 23.65 -5.27
N ILE A 116 -3.71 24.05 -4.01
CA ILE A 116 -2.50 24.22 -3.19
C ILE A 116 -1.72 22.90 -3.05
N LEU A 117 -2.41 21.77 -2.82
CA LEU A 117 -1.77 20.45 -2.80
C LEU A 117 -1.09 20.12 -4.13
N ALA A 118 -1.76 20.36 -5.26
CA ALA A 118 -1.23 20.07 -6.58
C ALA A 118 0.01 20.93 -6.89
N GLU A 119 0.00 22.21 -6.52
CA GLU A 119 1.14 23.12 -6.64
C GLU A 119 2.31 22.71 -5.73
N SER A 120 2.02 22.33 -4.49
CA SER A 120 3.03 21.84 -3.54
C SER A 120 3.72 20.56 -4.06
N ILE A 121 2.97 19.64 -4.66
CA ILE A 121 3.54 18.42 -5.26
C ILE A 121 4.38 18.75 -6.50
N SER A 122 3.88 19.64 -7.36
CA SER A 122 4.53 19.98 -8.63
C SER A 122 5.81 20.81 -8.47
N SER A 123 5.90 21.61 -7.41
CA SER A 123 7.06 22.44 -7.07
C SER A 123 8.26 21.65 -6.52
N HIS A 124 8.09 20.35 -6.26
CA HIS A 124 9.13 19.46 -5.76
C HIS A 124 9.35 18.27 -6.73
N PRO A 125 9.76 18.52 -7.98
CA PRO A 125 9.93 17.44 -8.95
C PRO A 125 10.95 16.42 -8.46
N VAL A 126 10.59 15.14 -8.50
CA VAL A 126 11.52 14.06 -8.14
C VAL A 126 12.37 13.69 -9.33
N THR A 127 13.68 13.66 -9.11
CA THR A 127 14.65 13.03 -9.98
C THR A 127 14.99 11.65 -9.42
N GLY A 128 15.00 10.62 -10.27
CA GLY A 128 15.34 9.25 -9.87
C GLY A 128 14.23 8.22 -10.12
N ALA A 129 14.44 7.01 -9.61
CA ALA A 129 13.53 5.89 -9.75
C ALA A 129 12.82 5.57 -8.43
N LEU A 130 11.52 5.28 -8.51
CA LEU A 130 10.74 4.76 -7.39
C LEU A 130 11.10 3.29 -7.18
N MET A 131 11.70 2.96 -6.04
CA MET A 131 11.87 1.58 -5.61
C MET A 131 10.73 1.18 -4.67
N GLY A 132 10.18 -0.02 -4.92
CA GLY A 132 9.26 -0.67 -4.01
C GLY A 132 9.98 -1.18 -2.75
N ASP A 133 9.32 -2.10 -2.04
CA ASP A 133 9.97 -2.79 -0.93
C ASP A 133 10.98 -3.82 -1.46
N LEU A 134 12.27 -3.46 -1.44
CA LEU A 134 13.35 -4.36 -1.84
C LEU A 134 13.57 -5.53 -0.89
N THR A 135 12.99 -5.46 0.32
CA THR A 135 13.00 -6.61 1.23
C THR A 135 11.87 -7.57 0.91
N MET A 136 10.90 -7.19 0.08
CA MET A 136 9.70 -7.99 -0.21
C MET A 136 8.94 -8.41 1.07
N GLY A 137 9.02 -7.61 2.15
CA GLY A 137 8.49 -7.97 3.46
C GLY A 137 9.18 -9.16 4.13
N ALA A 138 10.39 -9.51 3.69
CA ALA A 138 11.21 -10.55 4.28
C ALA A 138 11.49 -10.29 5.76
N ARG A 139 11.48 -11.37 6.53
CA ARG A 139 12.04 -11.39 7.88
C ARG A 139 13.17 -12.41 7.97
N PRO A 140 14.17 -12.19 8.84
CA PRO A 140 15.17 -13.22 9.12
C PRO A 140 14.52 -14.53 9.57
N ALA A 141 15.02 -15.66 9.06
CA ALA A 141 14.61 -16.99 9.49
C ALA A 141 15.14 -17.29 10.90
N THR A 142 14.26 -17.82 11.76
CA THR A 142 14.69 -18.43 13.02
C THR A 142 15.25 -19.84 12.77
N ALA A 143 15.89 -20.44 13.78
CA ALA A 143 16.34 -21.83 13.69
C ALA A 143 15.18 -22.80 13.43
N GLU A 144 14.00 -22.52 13.99
CA GLU A 144 12.78 -23.31 13.76
C GLU A 144 12.28 -23.16 12.32
N ASP A 145 12.29 -21.93 11.77
CA ASP A 145 11.94 -21.71 10.37
C ASP A 145 12.86 -22.47 9.43
N LEU A 146 14.17 -22.48 9.69
CA LEU A 146 15.13 -23.22 8.87
C LEU A 146 14.82 -24.73 8.89
N LEU A 147 14.53 -25.31 10.05
CA LEU A 147 14.15 -26.74 10.14
C LEU A 147 12.84 -27.03 9.39
N ARG A 148 11.84 -26.16 9.56
CA ARG A 148 10.50 -26.35 9.02
C ARG A 148 10.41 -26.11 7.51
N LEU A 149 11.06 -25.06 7.01
CA LEU A 149 10.87 -24.49 5.67
C LEU A 149 12.01 -24.77 4.69
N SER A 150 13.13 -25.37 5.13
CA SER A 150 14.22 -25.71 4.21
C SER A 150 13.85 -26.80 3.21
N GLY A 151 14.28 -26.60 1.97
CA GLY A 151 14.11 -27.54 0.88
C GLY A 151 12.83 -27.34 0.08
N LEU A 152 12.49 -28.35 -0.71
CA LEU A 152 11.33 -28.35 -1.59
C LEU A 152 10.19 -29.16 -0.96
N ASN A 153 8.97 -28.86 -1.39
CA ASN A 153 7.79 -29.63 -1.07
C ASN A 153 7.89 -31.02 -1.72
N THR A 154 7.71 -32.08 -0.92
CA THR A 154 7.79 -33.48 -1.37
C THR A 154 6.60 -33.89 -2.23
N GLU A 155 5.46 -33.21 -2.08
CA GLU A 155 4.21 -33.49 -2.81
C GLU A 155 4.07 -32.66 -4.09
N ALA A 156 4.89 -31.60 -4.25
CA ALA A 156 4.83 -30.69 -5.38
C ALA A 156 6.25 -30.34 -5.88
N PRO A 157 6.75 -31.06 -6.90
CA PRO A 157 8.10 -30.86 -7.43
C PRO A 157 8.39 -29.40 -7.79
N GLY A 158 9.53 -28.89 -7.31
CA GLY A 158 9.98 -27.52 -7.59
C GLY A 158 9.36 -26.43 -6.71
N VAL A 159 8.34 -26.74 -5.91
CA VAL A 159 7.70 -25.76 -5.03
C VAL A 159 8.46 -25.64 -3.71
N PRO A 160 8.75 -24.43 -3.22
CA PRO A 160 9.34 -24.24 -1.90
C PRO A 160 8.51 -24.90 -0.78
N LYS A 161 9.20 -25.53 0.18
CA LYS A 161 8.53 -26.11 1.35
C LYS A 161 7.80 -25.03 2.16
N GLY A 162 6.62 -25.38 2.67
CA GLY A 162 5.75 -24.47 3.43
C GLY A 162 4.65 -23.79 2.61
N LEU A 163 4.75 -23.85 1.27
CA LEU A 163 3.67 -23.40 0.40
C LEU A 163 2.62 -24.51 0.19
N ALA A 164 1.36 -24.11 0.23
CA ALA A 164 0.21 -24.96 -0.04
C ALA A 164 -0.76 -24.25 -0.99
N LEU A 165 -1.50 -25.03 -1.81
CA LEU A 165 -2.53 -24.48 -2.68
C LEU A 165 -3.72 -24.00 -1.84
N CYS A 166 -4.21 -22.80 -2.15
CA CYS A 166 -5.46 -22.31 -1.59
C CYS A 166 -6.63 -23.18 -2.08
N PRO A 167 -7.52 -23.65 -1.19
CA PRO A 167 -8.64 -24.52 -1.59
C PRO A 167 -9.72 -23.79 -2.41
N VAL A 168 -9.66 -22.46 -2.50
CA VAL A 168 -10.65 -21.63 -3.21
C VAL A 168 -10.14 -21.20 -4.58
N CYS A 169 -8.95 -20.61 -4.65
CA CYS A 169 -8.42 -20.05 -5.90
C CYS A 169 -7.28 -20.88 -6.51
N HIS A 170 -6.86 -21.96 -5.86
CA HIS A 170 -5.77 -22.85 -6.30
C HIS A 170 -4.45 -22.14 -6.59
N GLU A 171 -4.19 -21.03 -5.90
CA GLU A 171 -2.91 -20.33 -5.92
C GLU A 171 -2.16 -20.60 -4.62
N TYR A 172 -0.83 -20.59 -4.68
CA TYR A 172 0.00 -20.87 -3.51
C TYR A 172 -0.13 -19.77 -2.44
N ARG A 173 -0.12 -20.21 -1.18
CA ARG A 173 -0.07 -19.38 0.03
C ARG A 173 0.79 -20.06 1.09
N GLY A 174 1.22 -19.28 2.08
CA GLY A 174 1.98 -19.77 3.23
C GLY A 174 3.28 -19.02 3.41
N GLU A 175 4.17 -19.57 4.22
CA GLU A 175 5.53 -19.05 4.40
C GLU A 175 6.52 -20.01 3.75
N CYS A 176 7.58 -19.48 3.16
CA CYS A 176 8.71 -20.27 2.67
C CYS A 176 10.02 -19.51 2.82
N LEU A 177 11.13 -20.22 2.66
CA LEU A 177 12.42 -19.60 2.42
C LEU A 177 12.54 -19.26 0.93
N ASP A 178 13.04 -18.08 0.62
CA ASP A 178 13.31 -17.71 -0.77
C ASP A 178 14.49 -18.54 -1.32
N PRO A 179 14.35 -19.22 -2.47
CA PRO A 179 15.45 -19.95 -3.11
C PRO A 179 16.52 -19.02 -3.71
N SER A 180 16.23 -17.73 -3.89
CA SER A 180 17.16 -16.74 -4.41
C SER A 180 18.34 -16.50 -3.46
N PRO A 181 19.59 -16.47 -3.97
CA PRO A 181 20.76 -16.13 -3.16
C PRO A 181 20.66 -14.77 -2.46
N VAL A 182 19.90 -13.83 -3.02
CA VAL A 182 19.74 -12.47 -2.46
C VAL A 182 18.95 -12.48 -1.16
N PHE A 183 18.00 -13.41 -1.02
CA PHE A 183 17.12 -13.54 0.14
C PHE A 183 17.41 -14.81 0.94
N GLN A 184 18.65 -15.32 0.87
CA GLN A 184 19.05 -16.50 1.60
C GLN A 184 18.79 -16.32 3.10
N ALA A 185 18.21 -17.35 3.73
CA ALA A 185 17.80 -17.34 5.14
C ALA A 185 16.78 -16.25 5.52
N GLN A 186 16.00 -15.77 4.56
CA GLN A 186 14.82 -14.94 4.80
C GLN A 186 13.55 -15.76 4.61
N VAL A 187 12.57 -15.54 5.50
CA VAL A 187 11.22 -16.05 5.36
C VAL A 187 10.37 -15.00 4.64
N LEU A 188 9.70 -15.44 3.58
CA LEU A 188 8.71 -14.65 2.86
C LEU A 188 7.32 -15.24 3.05
N THR A 189 6.32 -14.36 3.10
CA THR A 189 4.90 -14.76 3.11
C THR A 189 4.32 -14.64 1.71
N MET A 190 3.74 -15.73 1.21
CA MET A 190 3.02 -15.81 -0.05
C MET A 190 1.52 -15.65 0.18
N HIS A 191 0.91 -14.79 -0.63
CA HIS A 191 -0.51 -14.51 -0.60
C HIS A 191 -1.19 -15.06 -1.85
N CYS A 192 -2.29 -15.77 -1.63
CA CYS A 192 -3.14 -16.23 -2.72
C CYS A 192 -4.07 -15.10 -3.19
N LEU A 193 -4.83 -15.32 -4.27
CA LEU A 193 -5.77 -14.32 -4.79
C LEU A 193 -6.89 -13.97 -3.80
N CYS A 194 -7.26 -14.89 -2.91
CA CYS A 194 -8.30 -14.66 -1.90
C CYS A 194 -7.88 -13.65 -0.83
N ASP A 195 -6.58 -13.49 -0.58
CA ASP A 195 -6.05 -12.55 0.41
C ASP A 195 -6.07 -11.09 -0.09
N ASN A 196 -6.31 -10.89 -1.39
CA ASN A 196 -6.40 -9.57 -2.00
C ASN A 196 -7.70 -8.88 -1.59
N ARG A 197 -7.60 -8.04 -0.55
CA ARG A 197 -8.66 -7.16 -0.06
C ARG A 197 -8.53 -5.72 -0.55
N ASN A 198 -7.50 -5.40 -1.35
CA ASN A 198 -7.28 -4.03 -1.82
C ASN A 198 -8.37 -3.62 -2.82
N ARG A 199 -9.33 -2.81 -2.37
CA ARG A 199 -10.43 -2.27 -3.17
C ARG A 199 -10.39 -0.75 -3.23
N CYS A 200 -10.94 -0.21 -4.31
CA CYS A 200 -11.18 1.21 -4.42
C CYS A 200 -12.41 1.58 -3.58
N ALA A 201 -12.24 2.48 -2.60
CA ALA A 201 -13.34 3.02 -1.78
C ALA A 201 -14.49 3.65 -2.61
N ARG A 202 -14.25 4.04 -3.87
CA ARG A 202 -15.28 4.62 -4.75
C ARG A 202 -16.16 3.58 -5.46
N CYS A 203 -15.55 2.63 -6.17
CA CYS A 203 -16.27 1.68 -7.02
C CYS A 203 -16.34 0.26 -6.44
N GLY A 204 -15.61 -0.04 -5.37
CA GLY A 204 -15.50 -1.39 -4.82
C GLY A 204 -14.68 -2.36 -5.69
N GLY A 205 -14.18 -1.94 -6.86
CA GLY A 205 -13.31 -2.73 -7.73
C GLY A 205 -11.91 -2.94 -7.13
N ARG A 206 -11.20 -3.97 -7.60
CA ARG A 206 -9.82 -4.25 -7.15
C ARG A 206 -8.84 -3.18 -7.61
N LEU A 207 -7.89 -2.80 -6.74
CA LEU A 207 -6.82 -1.87 -7.09
C LEU A 207 -5.73 -2.51 -7.96
N SER A 208 -5.45 -3.79 -7.73
CA SER A 208 -4.63 -4.65 -8.61
C SER A 208 -5.22 -6.06 -8.66
N LYS A 209 -4.80 -6.87 -9.64
CA LYS A 209 -5.17 -8.29 -9.76
C LYS A 209 -4.77 -9.06 -8.49
N ARG A 210 -3.59 -8.77 -7.93
CA ARG A 210 -3.05 -9.39 -6.72
C ARG A 210 -3.00 -8.38 -5.56
N LYS A 211 -2.79 -8.90 -4.34
CA LYS A 211 -2.70 -8.08 -3.13
C LYS A 211 -1.50 -7.13 -3.26
N LEU A 212 -1.66 -5.87 -2.91
CA LEU A 212 -0.61 -4.86 -2.92
C LEU A 212 0.37 -5.09 -1.76
N ASN A 213 1.65 -4.74 -1.98
CA ASN A 213 2.74 -4.94 -1.02
C ASN A 213 2.82 -6.39 -0.51
N ALA A 214 2.65 -7.34 -1.41
CA ALA A 214 2.57 -8.75 -1.07
C ALA A 214 3.28 -9.60 -2.12
N ASN A 215 3.72 -10.78 -1.71
CA ASN A 215 4.39 -11.72 -2.59
C ASN A 215 3.43 -12.82 -3.06
N TYR A 216 3.73 -13.39 -4.22
CA TYR A 216 3.11 -14.61 -4.70
C TYR A 216 4.15 -15.50 -5.36
N TYR A 217 3.91 -16.81 -5.31
CA TYR A 217 4.71 -17.79 -6.04
C TYR A 217 4.08 -18.06 -7.41
N ASN A 218 4.87 -17.93 -8.47
CA ASN A 218 4.45 -18.24 -9.83
C ASN A 218 4.96 -19.62 -10.23
N SER A 219 4.06 -20.60 -10.32
CA SER A 219 4.46 -21.96 -10.69
C SER A 219 4.90 -22.10 -12.15
N ALA A 220 4.56 -21.15 -13.03
CA ALA A 220 4.94 -21.20 -14.43
C ALA A 220 6.45 -20.98 -14.64
N ASP A 221 7.08 -20.17 -13.79
CA ASP A 221 8.51 -19.85 -13.87
C ASP A 221 9.31 -20.28 -12.63
N GLY A 222 8.63 -20.77 -11.58
CA GLY A 222 9.24 -21.23 -10.34
C GLY A 222 9.73 -20.11 -9.43
N ASN A 223 9.33 -18.85 -9.67
CA ASN A 223 9.83 -17.69 -8.95
C ASN A 223 8.81 -17.09 -7.98
N ILE A 224 9.34 -16.39 -6.98
CA ILE A 224 8.58 -15.52 -6.10
C ILE A 224 8.58 -14.11 -6.69
N TRP A 225 7.39 -13.53 -6.80
CA TRP A 225 7.17 -12.20 -7.35
C TRP A 225 6.56 -11.29 -6.28
N HIS A 226 7.00 -10.04 -6.25
CA HIS A 226 6.44 -9.00 -5.39
C HIS A 226 5.51 -8.08 -6.17
N VAL A 227 4.35 -7.78 -5.61
CA VAL A 227 3.38 -6.83 -6.15
C VAL A 227 3.54 -5.51 -5.40
N PRO A 228 4.22 -4.50 -5.97
CA PRO A 228 4.45 -3.24 -5.27
C PRO A 228 3.16 -2.44 -5.11
N GLY A 229 3.03 -1.67 -4.04
CA GLY A 229 1.83 -0.87 -3.79
C GLY A 229 1.52 0.19 -4.85
N PHE A 230 2.51 0.63 -5.62
CA PHE A 230 2.28 1.53 -6.77
C PHE A 230 1.58 0.84 -7.95
N GLU A 231 1.36 -0.48 -7.95
CA GLU A 231 0.44 -1.09 -8.92
C GLU A 231 -0.99 -0.56 -8.80
N ALA A 232 -1.39 -0.04 -7.63
CA ALA A 232 -2.67 0.63 -7.44
C ALA A 232 -2.88 1.80 -8.43
N LEU A 233 -1.81 2.33 -9.00
CA LEU A 233 -1.85 3.46 -9.93
C LEU A 233 -2.47 3.11 -11.29
N GLY A 234 -2.50 1.83 -11.66
CA GLY A 234 -3.18 1.36 -12.87
C GLY A 234 -4.70 1.25 -12.71
N HIS A 235 -5.26 1.47 -11.53
CA HIS A 235 -6.69 1.36 -11.31
C HIS A 235 -7.46 2.55 -11.91
N HIS A 236 -8.44 2.25 -12.75
CA HIS A 236 -9.40 3.22 -13.24
C HIS A 236 -10.81 2.81 -12.80
N CYS A 237 -11.54 3.73 -12.15
CA CYS A 237 -12.94 3.49 -11.83
C CYS A 237 -13.74 3.44 -13.13
N VAL A 238 -14.41 2.32 -13.39
CA VAL A 238 -15.38 2.24 -14.49
C VAL A 238 -16.65 3.00 -14.07
N PRO A 239 -17.18 3.91 -14.90
CA PRO A 239 -18.46 4.55 -14.62
C PRO A 239 -19.57 3.49 -14.59
N GLY A 240 -20.29 3.38 -13.47
CA GLY A 240 -21.48 2.53 -13.38
C GLY A 240 -21.40 1.35 -12.40
N ASP A 241 -20.20 0.99 -11.92
CA ASP A 241 -20.06 0.03 -10.82
C ASP A 241 -20.47 0.73 -9.52
N ALA A 242 -21.78 0.76 -9.30
CA ALA A 242 -22.37 0.94 -7.99
C ALA A 242 -22.11 -0.35 -7.22
N MET A 243 -21.59 -0.23 -6.00
CA MET A 243 -21.82 -1.28 -5.03
C MET A 243 -23.34 -1.43 -4.91
N VAL A 244 -23.86 -2.54 -5.43
CA VAL A 244 -25.10 -3.11 -4.95
C VAL A 244 -24.80 -3.52 -3.51
N SER A 245 -25.11 -2.63 -2.59
CA SER A 245 -25.23 -2.92 -1.16
C SER A 245 -26.63 -2.53 -0.72
#